data_AF-A0A973SI17-F1
#
_entry.id   AF-A0A973SI17-F1
#
_cell.length_a   1.000
_cell.length_b   1.000
_cell.length_c   1.000
_cell.angle_alpha   90.00
_cell.angle_beta   90.00
_cell.angle_gamma   90.00
#
_symmetry.space_group_name_H-M   'P 1'
#
loop_
_entity.id
_entity.type
_entity.pdbx_description
1 polymer ?
#
loop_
_entity_poly.entity_id
_entity_poly.type
_entity_poly.pdbx_seq_one_letter_code
_entity_poly.pdbx_strand_id
1 'polypeptide(L)'
;MSLSEYDGGGAAARRPERLTAEQVDGWEFARAGITHRGYDEESVLRFKRRVLAELQAAGQVESELRQRNDELAAQLRATYTHGEGGGAGARGGAPAAAPASAPEQRV
;
A
#
# COMPACT_ATOMS: atom_id res chain seq x y z
N MET A 1 21.22 -16.73 5.59
CA MET A 1 19.92 -16.17 5.22
C MET A 1 20.12 -15.50 3.89
N SER A 2 19.57 -16.10 2.83
CA SER A 2 19.82 -15.74 1.44
C SER A 2 18.62 -14.99 0.88
N LEU A 3 18.86 -14.02 0.00
CA LEU A 3 17.79 -13.20 -0.60
C LEU A 3 16.78 -14.05 -1.41
N SER A 4 17.19 -15.25 -1.84
CA SER A 4 16.35 -16.27 -2.47
C SER A 4 15.18 -16.75 -1.61
N GLU A 5 15.24 -16.59 -0.28
CA GLU A 5 14.15 -16.96 0.64
C GLU A 5 12.96 -15.98 0.56
N TYR A 6 13.12 -14.84 -0.12
CA TYR A 6 12.07 -13.85 -0.36
C TYR A 6 11.37 -13.97 -1.73
N ASP A 7 11.82 -14.88 -2.60
CA ASP A 7 11.25 -15.05 -3.94
C ASP A 7 10.21 -16.18 -3.99
N GLY A 8 8.97 -15.85 -4.41
CA GLY A 8 8.00 -16.83 -4.89
C GLY A 8 7.16 -17.64 -3.88
N GLY A 9 7.23 -17.39 -2.56
CA GLY A 9 6.57 -18.24 -1.55
C GLY A 9 5.07 -17.98 -1.28
N GLY A 10 4.55 -16.81 -1.66
CA GLY A 10 3.17 -16.39 -1.39
C GLY A 10 2.47 -15.93 -2.65
N ALA A 11 1.80 -16.85 -3.36
CA ALA A 11 0.86 -16.49 -4.41
C ALA A 11 -0.06 -15.38 -3.88
N ALA A 12 -0.20 -14.28 -4.63
CA ALA A 12 -0.97 -13.09 -4.24
C ALA A 12 -2.33 -13.54 -3.70
N ALA A 13 -2.43 -13.61 -2.37
CA ALA A 13 -3.44 -14.42 -1.71
C ALA A 13 -4.78 -13.75 -1.99
N ARG A 14 -5.52 -14.29 -2.98
CA ARG A 14 -6.59 -13.59 -3.73
C ARG A 14 -7.34 -12.69 -2.77
N ARG A 15 -6.98 -11.40 -2.74
CA ARG A 15 -7.59 -10.48 -1.79
C ARG A 15 -9.08 -10.55 -2.09
N PRO A 16 -9.93 -10.81 -1.09
CA PRO A 16 -11.37 -10.85 -1.33
C PRO A 16 -11.72 -9.56 -2.06
N GLU A 17 -12.34 -9.70 -3.23
CA GLU A 17 -12.51 -8.62 -4.19
C GLU A 17 -13.24 -7.47 -3.50
N ARG A 18 -12.50 -6.38 -3.23
CA ARG A 18 -13.04 -5.26 -2.46
C ARG A 18 -14.03 -4.53 -3.37
N LEU A 19 -15.28 -4.44 -2.92
CA LEU A 19 -16.29 -3.65 -3.60
C LEU A 19 -15.80 -2.21 -3.74
N THR A 20 -15.85 -1.67 -4.96
CA THR A 20 -15.57 -0.27 -5.21
C THR A 20 -16.74 0.60 -4.77
N ALA A 21 -16.50 1.90 -4.54
CA ALA A 21 -17.59 2.83 -4.26
C ALA A 21 -18.63 2.85 -5.39
N GLU A 22 -18.20 2.79 -6.65
CA GLU A 22 -19.09 2.75 -7.83
C GLU A 22 -19.98 1.51 -7.85
N GLN A 23 -19.43 0.33 -7.51
CA GLN A 23 -20.20 -0.92 -7.41
C GLN A 23 -21.26 -0.85 -6.29
N VAL A 24 -20.94 -0.22 -5.16
CA VAL A 24 -21.91 0.01 -4.08
C VAL A 24 -22.96 1.03 -4.49
N ASP A 25 -22.58 2.09 -5.22
CA ASP A 25 -23.51 3.15 -5.62
C ASP A 25 -24.54 2.66 -6.64
N GLY A 26 -24.12 1.85 -7.61
CA GLY A 26 -25.03 1.18 -8.55
C GLY A 26 -25.92 0.10 -7.93
N TRP A 27 -25.74 -0.27 -6.66
CA TRP A 27 -26.50 -1.36 -6.03
C TRP A 27 -27.88 -0.89 -5.55
N GLU A 28 -28.95 -1.42 -6.16
CA GLU A 28 -30.33 -1.25 -5.69
C GLU A 28 -30.74 -2.39 -4.73
N PHE A 29 -31.46 -2.04 -3.66
CA PHE A 29 -31.99 -3.00 -2.69
C PHE A 29 -33.46 -3.30 -2.99
N ALA A 30 -33.81 -4.58 -3.16
CA ALA A 30 -35.19 -5.00 -3.30
C ALA A 30 -35.98 -4.78 -1.99
N ARG A 31 -37.20 -4.25 -2.10
CA ARG A 31 -38.13 -4.14 -0.96
C ARG A 31 -38.56 -5.54 -0.50
N ALA A 32 -38.70 -5.73 0.81
CA ALA A 32 -39.18 -6.99 1.38
C ALA A 32 -40.60 -7.33 0.89
N GLY A 33 -40.86 -8.63 0.69
CA GLY A 33 -42.19 -9.13 0.32
C GLY A 33 -43.21 -8.96 1.45
N ILE A 34 -44.50 -8.99 1.10
CA ILE A 34 -45.65 -8.66 1.97
C ILE A 34 -45.65 -9.40 3.33
N THR A 35 -45.07 -10.60 3.39
CA THR A 35 -44.99 -11.44 4.62
C THR A 35 -43.82 -11.10 5.54
N HIS A 36 -42.91 -10.19 5.16
CA HIS A 36 -41.70 -9.86 5.92
C HIS A 36 -41.55 -8.35 6.14
N ARG A 37 -41.01 -7.94 7.29
CA ARG A 37 -40.57 -6.56 7.50
C ARG A 37 -39.19 -6.37 6.89
N GLY A 38 -39.05 -5.41 5.99
CA GLY A 38 -37.75 -4.95 5.49
C GLY A 38 -37.02 -4.05 6.49
N TYR A 39 -35.79 -3.69 6.15
CA TYR A 39 -35.09 -2.60 6.80
C TYR A 39 -35.72 -1.25 6.43
N ASP A 40 -35.53 -0.25 7.29
CA ASP A 40 -35.95 1.13 7.01
C ASP A 40 -35.16 1.71 5.82
N GLU A 41 -35.87 2.14 4.78
CA GLU A 41 -35.29 2.60 3.52
C GLU A 41 -34.41 3.84 3.71
N GLU A 42 -34.81 4.78 4.58
CA GLU A 42 -34.04 6.01 4.85
C GLU A 42 -32.72 5.70 5.58
N SER A 43 -32.77 4.84 6.59
CA SER A 43 -31.60 4.34 7.33
C SER A 43 -30.64 3.56 6.43
N VAL A 44 -31.14 2.69 5.54
CA VAL A 44 -30.31 1.96 4.56
C VAL A 44 -29.63 2.92 3.59
N LEU A 45 -30.35 3.90 3.03
CA LEU A 45 -29.77 4.91 2.14
C LEU A 45 -28.74 5.80 2.86
N ARG A 46 -28.98 6.15 4.13
CA ARG A 46 -28.05 6.90 4.98
C ARG A 46 -26.77 6.09 5.24
N PHE A 47 -26.90 4.80 5.54
CA PHE A 47 -25.78 3.89 5.73
C PHE A 47 -24.98 3.70 4.42
N LYS A 48 -25.67 3.50 3.28
CA LYS A 48 -25.06 3.42 1.95
C LYS A 48 -24.20 4.66 1.66
N ARG A 49 -24.73 5.87 1.87
CA ARG A 49 -23.95 7.12 1.69
C ARG A 49 -22.68 7.17 2.56
N ARG A 50 -22.74 6.67 3.79
CA ARG A 50 -21.55 6.57 4.65
C ARG A 50 -20.53 5.57 4.09
N VAL A 51 -20.97 4.36 3.74
CA VAL A 51 -20.09 3.32 3.16
C VAL A 51 -19.42 3.82 1.88
N LEU A 52 -20.12 4.57 1.03
CA LEU A 52 -19.55 5.19 -0.16
C LEU A 52 -18.40 6.15 0.16
N ALA A 53 -18.59 7.06 1.13
CA ALA A 53 -17.54 8.00 1.54
C ALA A 53 -16.31 7.29 2.12
N GLU A 54 -16.51 6.26 2.96
CA GLU A 54 -15.42 5.47 3.55
C GLU A 54 -14.67 4.66 2.48
N LEU A 55 -15.37 4.09 1.48
CA LEU A 55 -14.75 3.39 0.35
C LEU A 55 -13.98 4.32 -0.59
N GLN A 56 -14.48 5.54 -0.82
CA GLN A 56 -13.76 6.56 -1.58
C GLN A 56 -12.47 6.98 -0.87
N ALA A 57 -12.53 7.24 0.45
CA ALA A 57 -11.35 7.56 1.25
C ALA A 57 -10.33 6.42 1.27
N ALA A 58 -10.78 5.16 1.44
CA ALA A 58 -9.91 3.99 1.38
C ALA A 58 -9.24 3.83 -0.01
N GLY A 59 -9.99 4.05 -1.10
CA GLY A 59 -9.46 4.00 -2.46
C GLY A 59 -8.39 5.07 -2.74
N GLN A 60 -8.56 6.28 -2.20
CA GLN A 60 -7.54 7.32 -2.28
C GLN A 60 -6.23 6.90 -1.57
N VAL A 61 -6.34 6.36 -0.34
CA VAL A 61 -5.18 5.87 0.42
C VAL A 61 -4.49 4.70 -0.27
N GLU A 62 -5.24 3.74 -0.83
CA GLU A 62 -4.66 2.63 -1.60
C GLU A 62 -3.94 3.12 -2.87
N SER A 63 -4.48 4.14 -3.56
CA SER A 63 -3.83 4.77 -4.72
C SER A 63 -2.53 5.50 -4.34
N GLU A 64 -2.54 6.27 -3.26
CA GLU A 64 -1.35 6.98 -2.74
C GLU A 64 -0.24 6.00 -2.34
N LEU A 65 -0.59 4.92 -1.63
CA LEU A 65 0.36 3.87 -1.25
C LEU A 65 0.94 3.16 -2.47
N ARG A 66 0.12 2.90 -3.50
CA ARG A 66 0.57 2.26 -4.74
C ARG A 66 1.53 3.15 -5.51
N GLN A 67 1.19 4.43 -5.70
CA GLN A 67 2.08 5.40 -6.33
C GLN A 67 3.44 5.46 -5.61
N ARG A 68 3.45 5.59 -4.28
CA ARG A 68 4.69 5.59 -3.49
C ARG A 68 5.49 4.29 -3.65
N ASN A 69 4.82 3.15 -3.74
CA ASN A 69 5.48 1.87 -3.96
C ASN A 69 6.14 1.81 -5.35
N ASP A 70 5.43 2.27 -6.39
CA ASP A 70 5.94 2.34 -7.76
C ASP A 70 7.11 3.33 -7.89
N GLU A 71 7.05 4.48 -7.21
CA GLU A 71 8.13 5.46 -7.10
C GLU A 71 9.37 4.88 -6.41
N LEU A 72 9.21 4.23 -5.25
CA LEU A 72 10.31 3.55 -4.55
C LEU A 72 10.90 2.42 -5.39
N ALA A 73 10.07 1.63 -6.08
CA ALA A 73 10.54 0.59 -7.00
C ALA A 73 11.27 1.17 -8.23
N ALA A 74 10.92 2.37 -8.69
CA ALA A 74 11.66 3.09 -9.72
C ALA A 74 13.01 3.61 -9.20
N GLN A 75 13.05 4.19 -7.99
CA GLN A 75 14.27 4.66 -7.33
C GLN A 75 15.26 3.51 -7.12
N LEU A 76 14.82 2.38 -6.54
CA LEU A 76 15.67 1.21 -6.33
C LEU A 76 16.24 0.69 -7.66
N ARG A 77 15.41 0.56 -8.70
CA ARG A 77 15.87 0.18 -10.05
C ARG A 77 16.94 1.13 -10.58
N ALA A 78 16.74 2.44 -10.46
CA ALA A 78 17.72 3.44 -10.89
C ALA A 78 19.05 3.32 -10.13
N THR A 79 19.00 3.17 -8.79
CA THR A 79 20.20 3.01 -7.95
C THR A 79 21.00 1.76 -8.31
N TYR A 80 20.34 0.60 -8.43
CA TYR A 80 21.04 -0.66 -8.70
C TYR A 80 21.50 -0.80 -10.16
N THR A 81 20.73 -0.33 -11.15
CA THR A 81 21.17 -0.35 -12.57
C THR A 81 22.32 0.60 -12.86
N HIS A 82 22.41 1.77 -12.19
CA HIS A 82 23.63 2.61 -12.25
C HIS A 82 24.81 2.00 -11.47
N GLY A 83 24.55 1.25 -10.40
CA GLY A 83 25.59 0.52 -9.66
C GLY A 83 26.32 -0.53 -10.52
N GLU A 84 25.58 -1.29 -11.32
CA GLU A 84 26.16 -2.29 -12.23
C GLU A 84 26.88 -1.68 -13.45
N GLY A 85 26.56 -0.44 -13.82
CA GLY A 85 27.23 0.29 -14.91
C GLY A 85 28.55 0.98 -14.54
N GLY A 86 28.82 1.20 -13.24
CA GLY A 86 30.00 1.95 -12.76
C GLY A 86 31.05 1.14 -11.98
N GLY A 87 30.76 -0.12 -11.64
CA GLY A 87 31.53 -0.89 -10.64
C GLY A 87 32.88 -1.49 -11.10
N ALA A 88 33.25 -1.39 -12.37
CA ALA A 88 34.43 -2.06 -12.93
C ALA A 88 35.66 -1.12 -13.12
N GLY A 89 35.93 -0.22 -12.18
CA GLY A 89 37.04 0.75 -12.33
C GLY A 89 37.64 1.39 -11.08
N ALA A 90 37.05 1.24 -9.88
CA ALA A 90 37.46 1.98 -8.68
C ALA A 90 38.02 1.10 -7.54
N ARG A 91 39.02 0.26 -7.84
CA ARG A 91 39.91 -0.28 -6.80
C ARG A 91 40.95 0.76 -6.42
N GLY A 92 40.69 1.58 -5.40
CA GLY A 92 41.70 2.50 -4.87
C GLY A 92 41.22 3.38 -3.72
N GLY A 93 41.82 3.20 -2.54
CA GLY A 93 41.82 4.21 -1.47
C GLY A 93 40.74 4.06 -0.39
N ALA A 94 40.90 3.07 0.50
CA ALA A 94 40.34 3.18 1.84
C ALA A 94 41.34 3.95 2.74
N PRO A 95 40.93 5.02 3.44
CA PRO A 95 41.69 5.55 4.58
C PRO A 95 41.35 4.76 5.86
N ALA A 96 42.34 4.61 6.74
CA ALA A 96 42.27 3.78 7.93
C ALA A 96 41.51 4.45 9.10
N ALA A 97 41.15 3.65 10.10
CA ALA A 97 40.35 4.05 11.26
C ALA A 97 41.13 4.83 12.33
N ALA A 98 40.41 5.68 13.08
CA ALA A 98 40.72 6.05 14.47
C ALA A 98 39.43 6.51 15.21
N PRO A 99 39.13 6.03 16.43
CA PRO A 99 37.93 6.40 17.19
C PRO A 99 38.19 7.43 18.29
N ALA A 100 37.24 8.34 18.56
CA ALA A 100 37.22 9.15 19.79
C ALA A 100 35.81 9.69 20.17
N SER A 101 35.27 9.16 21.27
CA SER A 101 34.50 9.84 22.33
C SER A 101 33.41 10.89 22.02
N ALA A 102 32.16 10.54 22.35
CA ALA A 102 31.17 11.47 22.95
C ALA A 102 31.58 11.76 24.42
N PRO A 103 31.08 12.80 25.13
CA PRO A 103 29.65 13.14 25.35
C PRO A 103 29.38 14.64 25.03
N GLU A 104 28.29 15.34 25.38
CA GLU A 104 27.13 15.11 26.29
C GLU A 104 25.79 15.52 25.63
N GLN A 105 24.68 15.40 26.37
CA GLN A 105 23.43 16.13 26.12
C GLN A 105 23.16 17.11 27.27
N ARG A 106 22.66 18.31 26.94
CA ARG A 106 22.27 19.34 27.92
C ARG A 106 20.75 19.38 28.05
N VAL A 107 20.25 19.20 29.27
CA VAL A 107 18.86 19.45 29.69
C VAL A 107 18.90 20.54 30.76
#